data_AF-A0A1A9ZFJ5-F1
#
_entry.id   AF-A0A1A9ZFJ5-F1
#
_cell.length_a   1.000
_cell.length_b   1.000
_cell.length_c   1.000
_cell.angle_alpha   90.00
_cell.angle_beta   90.00
_cell.angle_gamma   90.00
#
_symmetry.space_group_name_H-M   'P 1'
#
loop_
_entity.id
_entity.type
_entity.pdbx_description
1 polymer ?
#
loop_
_entity_poly.entity_id
_entity_poly.type
_entity_poly.pdbx_seq_one_letter_code
_entity_poly.pdbx_strand_id
1 'polypeptide(L)'
;MPSKATAIQTAFTEDIIVSSKRTTLKLILCTIVICCLNQQVSSTGIKDERNVQVQEFIDSMESLVLNTTNKALMKTRNIFQNFSQQIDANLTVAVEPLISDYITKVNEALECNYNYTEKRKLLQLFRHEGQEMEKLRSLHNPQEPAFRVQLISKEFINESRNLTDFDNLYLKFMQEFQKASGVLTAALLNSKEKEENYFELLTLLGDINNERNLKEKDKLYDEFIETFLFKSEQDRVETRDLS
;
A
#
# COMPACT_ATOMS: atom_id res chain seq x y z
N MET A 1 15.81 39.20 66.66
CA MET A 1 15.43 37.90 66.06
C MET A 1 14.95 38.17 64.64
N PRO A 2 15.67 37.70 63.61
CA PRO A 2 15.38 38.05 62.22
C PRO A 2 14.34 37.08 61.63
N SER A 3 13.24 37.63 61.13
CA SER A 3 12.27 36.89 60.30
C SER A 3 12.73 36.98 58.84
N LYS A 4 13.19 35.85 58.30
CA LYS A 4 13.54 35.67 56.88
C LYS A 4 12.26 35.69 56.04
N ALA A 5 12.02 36.79 55.33
CA ALA A 5 11.12 36.80 54.19
C ALA A 5 11.97 36.59 52.93
N THR A 6 11.94 35.36 52.44
CA THR A 6 12.72 34.86 51.30
C THR A 6 12.18 35.46 50.00
N ALA A 7 13.11 35.94 49.17
CA ALA A 7 12.87 36.44 47.83
C ALA A 7 12.13 35.42 46.97
N ILE A 8 11.09 35.89 46.28
CA ILE A 8 10.42 35.16 45.20
C ILE A 8 11.40 35.10 44.03
N GLN A 9 12.09 33.97 43.89
CA GLN A 9 12.82 33.64 42.67
C GLN A 9 11.81 33.20 41.62
N THR A 10 11.68 34.01 40.58
CA THR A 10 11.16 33.65 39.26
C THR A 10 11.97 32.47 38.72
N ALA A 11 11.44 31.25 38.89
CA ALA A 11 11.94 30.05 38.23
C ALA A 11 11.08 29.77 37.01
N PHE A 12 11.63 30.14 35.84
CA PHE A 12 11.50 29.49 34.54
C PHE A 12 10.34 28.48 34.38
N THR A 13 9.24 28.94 33.78
CA THR A 13 8.38 28.10 32.93
C THR A 13 8.76 28.34 31.48
N GLU A 14 9.85 27.73 31.04
CA GLU A 14 10.18 27.50 29.63
C GLU A 14 10.49 26.01 29.48
N ASP A 15 9.48 25.15 29.55
CA ASP A 15 9.68 23.71 29.39
C ASP A 15 8.48 23.03 28.72
N ILE A 16 7.91 23.65 27.69
CA ILE A 16 7.01 22.93 26.75
C ILE A 16 7.20 23.44 25.30
N ILE A 17 8.41 23.79 24.85
CA ILE A 17 8.69 23.96 23.41
C ILE A 17 10.15 23.56 23.06
N VAL A 18 10.66 22.42 23.56
CA VAL A 18 11.97 21.89 23.11
C VAL A 18 11.95 20.35 23.02
N SER A 19 11.00 19.79 22.28
CA SER A 19 11.00 18.35 21.96
C SER A 19 11.06 18.05 20.45
N SER A 20 10.57 18.95 19.60
CA SER A 20 10.47 18.67 18.15
C SER A 20 11.75 18.93 17.35
N LYS A 21 12.73 19.70 17.85
CA LYS A 21 13.92 20.10 17.06
C LYS A 21 15.19 19.26 17.33
N ARG A 22 15.24 18.46 18.40
CA ARG A 22 16.39 17.60 18.71
C ARG A 22 16.36 16.22 18.04
N THR A 23 15.19 15.74 17.61
CA THR A 23 15.04 14.44 16.93
C THR A 23 15.44 14.52 15.46
N THR A 24 15.14 15.64 14.79
CA THR A 24 15.47 15.83 13.36
C THR A 24 16.97 15.98 13.11
N LEU A 25 17.75 16.49 14.09
CA LEU A 25 19.20 16.65 13.94
C LEU A 25 19.98 15.32 14.11
N LYS A 26 19.41 14.31 14.78
CA LYS A 26 20.05 12.98 14.90
C LYS A 26 19.85 12.11 13.66
N LEU A 27 18.75 12.31 12.93
CA LEU A 27 18.51 11.61 11.65
C LEU A 27 19.49 12.07 10.57
N ILE A 28 19.73 13.38 10.44
CA ILE A 28 20.64 13.93 9.42
C ILE A 28 22.11 13.51 9.65
N LEU A 29 22.54 13.34 10.91
CA LEU A 29 23.89 12.86 11.22
C LEU A 29 24.09 11.36 10.93
N CYS A 30 23.04 10.54 11.01
CA CYS A 30 23.14 9.13 10.60
C CYS A 30 23.19 8.99 9.07
N THR A 31 22.46 9.83 8.33
CA THR A 31 22.45 9.75 6.84
C THR A 31 23.79 10.17 6.22
N ILE A 32 24.49 11.15 6.81
CA ILE A 32 25.77 11.63 6.25
C ILE A 32 26.92 10.64 6.53
N VAL A 33 26.93 9.96 7.69
CA VAL A 33 27.97 8.96 7.99
C VAL A 33 27.81 7.71 7.10
N ILE A 34 26.58 7.31 6.78
CA ILE A 34 26.31 6.17 5.88
C ILE A 34 26.64 6.52 4.41
N CYS A 35 26.38 7.75 3.96
CA CYS A 35 26.75 8.18 2.60
C CYS A 35 28.26 8.36 2.39
N CYS A 36 29.04 8.64 3.44
CA CYS A 36 30.49 8.85 3.32
C CYS A 36 31.35 7.58 3.54
N LEU A 37 30.79 6.48 4.05
CA LEU A 37 31.50 5.20 4.19
C LEU A 37 31.25 4.20 3.04
N ASN A 38 30.24 4.43 2.20
CA ASN A 38 29.90 3.55 1.07
C ASN A 38 30.62 3.87 -0.25
N GLN A 39 31.63 4.75 -0.26
CA GLN A 39 32.40 5.06 -1.47
C GLN A 39 33.60 4.14 -1.72
N GLN A 40 33.76 3.03 -0.99
CA GLN A 40 34.85 2.10 -1.28
C GLN A 40 34.54 0.63 -0.93
N VAL A 41 33.53 0.06 -1.58
CA VAL A 41 33.53 -1.39 -1.85
C VAL A 41 33.37 -1.57 -3.35
N SER A 42 34.53 -1.74 -3.97
CA SER A 42 34.72 -2.09 -5.36
C SER A 42 34.01 -3.39 -5.72
N SER A 43 33.57 -3.47 -6.97
CA SER A 43 33.03 -4.65 -7.62
C SER A 43 33.88 -5.89 -7.33
N THR A 44 33.34 -6.79 -6.53
CA THR A 44 33.66 -8.22 -6.61
C THR A 44 32.32 -8.94 -6.62
N GLY A 45 32.16 -9.85 -7.58
CA GLY A 45 30.90 -10.51 -7.87
C GLY A 45 30.28 -11.15 -6.63
N ILE A 46 29.17 -10.58 -6.19
CA ILE A 46 28.32 -11.17 -5.19
C ILE A 46 27.42 -12.18 -5.92
N LYS A 47 27.88 -13.44 -5.96
CA LYS A 47 26.94 -14.57 -5.94
C LYS A 47 26.38 -14.61 -4.52
N ASP A 48 25.42 -13.74 -4.21
CA ASP A 48 24.75 -13.80 -2.91
C ASP A 48 23.81 -14.99 -2.96
N GLU A 49 24.15 -16.01 -2.17
CA GLU A 49 23.20 -17.00 -1.68
C GLU A 49 22.16 -16.25 -0.84
N ARG A 50 21.17 -15.62 -1.51
CA ARG A 50 19.99 -15.09 -0.84
C ARG A 50 19.44 -16.19 0.05
N ASN A 51 19.20 -15.86 1.32
CA ASN A 51 18.65 -16.81 2.26
C ASN A 51 17.37 -17.39 1.65
N VAL A 52 17.33 -18.72 1.47
CA VAL A 52 16.25 -19.41 0.75
C VAL A 52 14.89 -19.04 1.34
N GLN A 53 14.79 -18.86 2.65
CA GLN A 53 13.55 -18.51 3.34
C GLN A 53 13.08 -17.09 2.99
N VAL A 54 14.01 -16.15 2.81
CA VAL A 54 13.70 -14.78 2.38
C VAL A 54 13.22 -14.79 0.93
N GLN A 55 13.90 -15.53 0.05
CA GLN A 55 13.48 -15.61 -1.35
C GLN A 55 12.10 -16.27 -1.48
N GLU A 56 11.86 -17.37 -0.79
CA GLU A 56 10.54 -18.04 -0.75
C GLU A 56 9.44 -17.10 -0.22
N PHE A 57 9.77 -16.28 0.78
CA PHE A 57 8.84 -15.27 1.28
C PHE A 57 8.53 -14.20 0.21
N ILE A 58 9.53 -13.66 -0.47
CA ILE A 58 9.34 -12.67 -1.54
C ILE A 58 8.49 -13.26 -2.67
N ASP A 59 8.82 -14.45 -3.15
CA ASP A 59 8.06 -15.13 -4.21
C ASP A 59 6.59 -15.38 -3.79
N SER A 60 6.39 -15.76 -2.53
CA SER A 60 5.05 -15.93 -1.97
C SER A 60 4.28 -14.60 -1.92
N MET A 61 4.94 -13.48 -1.61
CA MET A 61 4.30 -12.16 -1.55
C MET A 61 3.99 -11.62 -2.93
N GLU A 62 4.86 -11.80 -3.91
CA GLU A 62 4.59 -11.45 -5.31
C GLU A 62 3.35 -12.21 -5.84
N SER A 63 3.29 -13.52 -5.57
CA SER A 63 2.13 -14.35 -5.93
C SER A 63 0.86 -13.88 -5.23
N LEU A 64 0.93 -13.55 -3.93
CA LEU A 64 -0.20 -13.04 -3.15
C LEU A 64 -0.74 -11.72 -3.73
N VAL A 65 0.15 -10.76 -4.01
CA VAL A 65 -0.22 -9.46 -4.57
C VAL A 65 -0.83 -9.60 -5.96
N LEU A 66 -0.20 -10.38 -6.86
CA LEU A 66 -0.72 -10.60 -8.21
C LEU A 66 -2.07 -11.31 -8.20
N ASN A 67 -2.24 -12.36 -7.40
CA ASN A 67 -3.50 -13.09 -7.30
C ASN A 67 -4.62 -12.22 -6.73
N THR A 68 -4.30 -11.40 -5.74
CA THR A 68 -5.26 -10.44 -5.16
C THR A 68 -5.66 -9.40 -6.21
N THR A 69 -4.69 -8.87 -6.95
CA THR A 69 -4.93 -7.89 -8.03
C THR A 69 -5.79 -8.48 -9.15
N ASN A 70 -5.50 -9.70 -9.60
CA ASN A 70 -6.32 -10.39 -10.61
C ASN A 70 -7.77 -10.57 -10.14
N LYS A 71 -7.98 -10.99 -8.87
CA LYS A 71 -9.33 -11.12 -8.30
C LYS A 71 -10.05 -9.77 -8.20
N ALA A 72 -9.33 -8.70 -7.87
CA ALA A 72 -9.89 -7.36 -7.85
C ALA A 72 -10.35 -6.95 -9.26
N LEU A 73 -9.52 -7.15 -10.29
CA LEU A 73 -9.88 -6.88 -11.69
C LEU A 73 -11.08 -7.70 -12.18
N MET A 74 -11.19 -8.97 -11.79
CA MET A 74 -12.37 -9.77 -12.10
C MET A 74 -13.64 -9.18 -11.46
N LYS A 75 -13.54 -8.68 -10.22
CA LYS A 75 -14.67 -8.03 -9.53
C LYS A 75 -15.06 -6.71 -10.20
N THR A 76 -14.10 -5.87 -10.58
CA THR A 76 -14.39 -4.60 -11.28
C THR A 76 -15.07 -4.84 -12.62
N ARG A 77 -14.57 -5.81 -13.41
CA ARG A 77 -15.21 -6.24 -14.66
C ARG A 77 -16.66 -6.67 -14.43
N ASN A 78 -16.91 -7.50 -13.43
CA ASN A 78 -18.27 -7.98 -13.12
C ASN A 78 -19.21 -6.84 -12.69
N ILE A 79 -18.70 -5.82 -11.99
CA ILE A 79 -19.50 -4.63 -11.63
C ILE A 79 -19.94 -3.89 -12.89
N PHE A 80 -19.03 -3.61 -13.82
CA PHE A 80 -19.36 -2.91 -15.06
C PHE A 80 -20.24 -3.76 -15.99
N GLN A 81 -20.01 -5.08 -16.08
CA GLN A 81 -20.85 -5.99 -16.87
C GLN A 81 -22.32 -6.01 -16.42
N ASN A 82 -22.55 -5.95 -15.10
CA ASN A 82 -23.90 -5.98 -14.54
C ASN A 82 -24.52 -4.59 -14.41
N PHE A 83 -23.80 -3.53 -14.79
CA PHE A 83 -24.25 -2.16 -14.60
C PHE A 83 -25.48 -1.84 -15.46
N SER A 84 -25.49 -2.26 -16.72
CA SER A 84 -26.60 -2.02 -17.65
C SER A 84 -27.94 -2.62 -17.20
N GLN A 85 -27.91 -3.60 -16.28
CA GLN A 85 -29.13 -4.20 -15.70
C GLN A 85 -29.78 -3.31 -14.63
N GLN A 86 -29.09 -2.27 -14.15
CA GLN A 86 -29.49 -1.45 -13.00
C GLN A 86 -29.90 -0.04 -13.41
N ILE A 87 -29.86 0.29 -14.70
CA ILE A 87 -30.07 1.63 -15.23
C ILE A 87 -31.02 1.59 -16.43
N ASP A 88 -31.60 2.74 -16.77
CA ASP A 88 -32.48 2.81 -17.94
C ASP A 88 -31.72 2.81 -19.28
N ALA A 89 -32.48 2.71 -20.36
CA ALA A 89 -31.95 2.63 -21.72
C ALA A 89 -31.14 3.87 -22.15
N ASN A 90 -31.54 5.08 -21.71
CA ASN A 90 -30.85 6.31 -22.11
C ASN A 90 -29.47 6.39 -21.46
N LEU A 91 -29.38 6.09 -20.17
CA LEU A 91 -28.11 6.04 -19.47
C LEU A 91 -27.25 4.88 -19.96
N THR A 92 -27.85 3.74 -20.32
CA THR A 92 -27.12 2.58 -20.86
C THR A 92 -26.34 2.96 -22.11
N VAL A 93 -26.98 3.62 -23.07
CA VAL A 93 -26.31 4.07 -24.30
C VAL A 93 -25.17 5.05 -24.02
N ALA A 94 -25.32 5.91 -23.01
CA ALA A 94 -24.29 6.89 -22.66
C ALA A 94 -23.04 6.26 -22.02
N VAL A 95 -23.20 5.24 -21.18
CA VAL A 95 -22.09 4.61 -20.45
C VAL A 95 -21.46 3.43 -21.18
N GLU A 96 -22.14 2.85 -22.18
CA GLU A 96 -21.70 1.64 -22.90
C GLU A 96 -20.26 1.74 -23.44
N PRO A 97 -19.82 2.86 -24.06
CA PRO A 97 -18.45 2.96 -24.55
C PRO A 97 -17.40 2.85 -23.44
N LEU A 98 -17.66 3.44 -22.27
CA LEU A 98 -16.74 3.41 -21.12
C LEU A 98 -16.65 2.00 -20.54
N ILE A 99 -17.81 1.35 -20.39
CA ILE A 99 -17.92 -0.02 -19.88
C ILE A 99 -17.22 -1.01 -20.81
N SER A 100 -17.51 -0.96 -22.11
CA SER A 100 -16.95 -1.90 -23.09
C SER A 100 -15.43 -1.76 -23.22
N ASP A 101 -14.91 -0.54 -23.28
CA ASP A 101 -13.46 -0.29 -23.35
C ASP A 101 -12.74 -0.81 -22.09
N TYR A 102 -13.28 -0.51 -20.90
CA TYR A 102 -12.71 -1.00 -19.65
C TYR A 102 -12.71 -2.54 -19.58
N ILE A 103 -13.83 -3.19 -19.90
CA ILE A 103 -13.95 -4.64 -19.87
C ILE A 103 -12.94 -5.29 -20.83
N THR A 104 -12.77 -4.71 -22.02
CA THR A 104 -11.81 -5.21 -23.02
C THR A 104 -10.40 -5.19 -22.46
N LYS A 105 -9.96 -4.05 -21.92
CA LYS A 105 -8.62 -3.90 -21.30
C LYS A 105 -8.40 -4.86 -20.13
N VAL A 106 -9.43 -5.10 -19.30
CA VAL A 106 -9.33 -6.05 -18.19
C VAL A 106 -9.22 -7.48 -18.69
N ASN A 107 -9.99 -7.87 -19.70
CA ASN A 107 -9.90 -9.23 -20.28
C ASN A 107 -8.52 -9.46 -20.88
N GLU A 108 -8.01 -8.52 -21.68
CA GLU A 108 -6.66 -8.58 -22.22
C GLU A 108 -5.60 -8.72 -21.11
N ALA A 109 -5.69 -7.93 -20.05
CA ALA A 109 -4.73 -7.99 -18.95
C ALA A 109 -4.75 -9.32 -18.17
N LEU A 110 -5.92 -9.95 -18.06
CA LEU A 110 -6.10 -11.25 -17.41
C LEU A 110 -5.66 -12.42 -18.32
N GLU A 111 -5.87 -12.32 -19.64
CA GLU A 111 -5.50 -13.35 -20.62
C GLU A 111 -4.00 -13.31 -20.95
N CYS A 112 -3.44 -12.12 -21.14
CA CYS A 112 -2.04 -11.90 -21.52
C CYS A 112 -1.09 -11.80 -20.34
N ASN A 113 -1.56 -12.04 -19.11
CA ASN A 113 -0.75 -12.00 -17.89
C ASN A 113 0.08 -10.70 -17.73
N TYR A 114 -0.58 -9.56 -17.84
CA TYR A 114 0.05 -8.25 -17.62
C TYR A 114 0.77 -8.19 -16.27
N ASN A 115 1.79 -7.33 -16.18
CA ASN A 115 2.56 -7.18 -14.96
C ASN A 115 1.73 -6.48 -13.85
N TYR A 116 2.27 -6.45 -12.63
CA TYR A 116 1.58 -5.84 -11.49
C TYR A 116 1.21 -4.37 -11.75
N THR A 117 2.13 -3.60 -12.30
CA THR A 117 1.99 -2.17 -12.57
C THR A 117 0.85 -1.87 -13.53
N GLU A 118 0.78 -2.58 -14.66
CA GLU A 118 -0.28 -2.46 -15.66
C GLU A 118 -1.64 -2.80 -15.06
N LYS A 119 -1.70 -3.85 -14.23
CA LYS A 119 -2.93 -4.23 -13.52
C LYS A 119 -3.34 -3.19 -12.48
N ARG A 120 -2.39 -2.55 -11.79
CA ARG A 120 -2.66 -1.43 -10.87
C ARG A 120 -3.24 -0.23 -11.61
N LYS A 121 -2.70 0.11 -12.79
CA LYS A 121 -3.25 1.17 -13.68
C LYS A 121 -4.71 0.89 -14.05
N LEU A 122 -5.09 -0.37 -14.30
CA LEU A 122 -6.48 -0.74 -14.58
C LEU A 122 -7.41 -0.62 -13.36
N LEU A 123 -6.92 -0.88 -12.15
CA LEU A 123 -7.70 -0.62 -10.93
C LEU A 123 -7.90 0.89 -10.68
N GLN A 124 -6.93 1.72 -11.03
CA GLN A 124 -7.07 3.18 -11.00
C GLN A 124 -8.06 3.67 -12.07
N LEU A 125 -7.96 3.13 -13.29
CA LEU A 125 -8.87 3.44 -14.39
C LEU A 125 -10.33 3.14 -14.00
N PHE A 126 -10.59 2.02 -13.32
CA PHE A 126 -11.93 1.71 -12.81
C PHE A 126 -12.53 2.82 -11.94
N ARG A 127 -11.72 3.45 -11.06
CA ARG A 127 -12.18 4.57 -10.23
C ARG A 127 -12.49 5.80 -11.08
N HIS A 128 -11.66 6.09 -12.08
CA HIS A 128 -11.88 7.18 -13.02
C HIS A 128 -13.16 6.97 -13.83
N GLU A 129 -13.31 5.81 -14.46
CA GLU A 129 -14.50 5.46 -15.24
C GLU A 129 -15.76 5.51 -14.38
N GLY A 130 -15.70 5.07 -13.12
CA GLY A 130 -16.83 5.21 -12.23
C GLY A 130 -17.23 6.65 -11.93
N GLN A 131 -16.29 7.60 -11.91
CA GLN A 131 -16.60 9.03 -11.79
C GLN A 131 -17.26 9.57 -13.06
N GLU A 132 -16.77 9.17 -14.24
CA GLU A 132 -17.38 9.57 -15.51
C GLU A 132 -18.79 9.02 -15.66
N MET A 133 -19.03 7.77 -15.25
CA MET A 133 -20.36 7.18 -15.21
C MET A 133 -21.31 7.97 -14.29
N GLU A 134 -20.85 8.45 -13.13
CA GLU A 134 -21.66 9.30 -12.24
C GLU A 134 -21.97 10.67 -12.86
N LYS A 135 -21.03 11.26 -13.61
CA LYS A 135 -21.29 12.50 -14.36
C LYS A 135 -22.37 12.28 -15.42
N LEU A 136 -22.29 11.18 -16.18
CA LEU A 136 -23.30 10.82 -17.16
C LEU A 136 -24.66 10.55 -16.50
N ARG A 137 -24.69 9.81 -15.39
CA ARG A 137 -25.92 9.60 -14.61
C ARG A 137 -26.53 10.92 -14.15
N SER A 138 -25.72 11.85 -13.65
CA SER A 138 -26.20 13.17 -13.22
C SER A 138 -26.80 14.00 -14.35
N LEU A 139 -26.31 13.84 -15.58
CA LEU A 139 -26.81 14.55 -16.77
C LEU A 139 -28.09 13.92 -17.32
N HIS A 140 -28.12 12.59 -17.41
CA HIS A 140 -29.21 11.86 -18.05
C HIS A 140 -30.34 11.54 -17.07
N ASN A 141 -30.01 11.09 -15.87
CA ASN A 141 -30.95 10.57 -14.87
C ASN A 141 -30.63 11.06 -13.44
N PRO A 142 -30.74 12.37 -13.15
CA PRO A 142 -30.35 12.93 -11.86
C PRO A 142 -31.13 12.35 -10.67
N GLN A 143 -32.33 11.81 -10.90
CA GLN A 143 -33.19 11.22 -9.87
C GLN A 143 -32.76 9.83 -9.40
N GLU A 144 -31.95 9.12 -10.21
CA GLU A 144 -31.41 7.82 -9.81
C GLU A 144 -30.37 7.98 -8.68
N PRO A 145 -30.20 6.98 -7.81
CA PRO A 145 -29.15 7.02 -6.80
C PRO A 145 -27.76 7.21 -7.41
N ALA A 146 -26.93 8.00 -6.74
CA ALA A 146 -25.54 8.21 -7.17
C ALA A 146 -24.76 6.89 -7.20
N PHE A 147 -23.97 6.72 -8.25
CA PHE A 147 -23.04 5.62 -8.40
C PHE A 147 -21.88 5.79 -7.42
N ARG A 148 -21.73 4.82 -6.52
CA ARG A 148 -20.63 4.79 -5.54
C ARG A 148 -19.78 3.57 -5.78
N VAL A 149 -18.92 3.65 -6.78
CA VAL A 149 -17.87 2.64 -6.97
C VAL A 149 -16.68 2.96 -6.08
N GLN A 150 -16.43 2.08 -5.11
CA GLN A 150 -15.29 2.14 -4.23
C GLN A 150 -14.63 0.75 -4.19
N LEU A 151 -13.30 0.72 -4.32
CA LEU A 151 -12.52 -0.51 -4.20
C LEU A 151 -12.31 -0.93 -2.73
N ILE A 152 -12.40 -0.03 -1.77
CA ILE A 152 -12.40 -0.35 -0.33
C ILE A 152 -13.41 0.59 0.31
N SER A 153 -14.29 0.05 1.15
CA SER A 153 -15.34 0.84 1.80
C SER A 153 -14.77 1.75 2.89
N LYS A 154 -15.44 2.89 3.11
CA LYS A 154 -15.07 3.81 4.20
C LYS A 154 -15.29 3.17 5.57
N GLU A 155 -16.30 2.33 5.66
CA GLU A 155 -16.67 1.56 6.84
C GLU A 155 -15.58 0.56 7.20
N PHE A 156 -14.94 -0.05 6.20
CA PHE A 156 -13.79 -0.91 6.45
C PHE A 156 -12.57 -0.10 6.93
N ILE A 157 -12.24 1.02 6.27
CA ILE A 157 -11.09 1.86 6.63
C ILE A 157 -11.24 2.47 8.03
N ASN A 158 -12.42 2.99 8.37
CA ASN A 158 -12.62 3.78 9.59
C ASN A 158 -13.18 2.97 10.76
N GLU A 159 -13.95 1.90 10.50
CA GLU A 159 -14.69 1.15 11.51
C GLU A 159 -14.32 -0.35 11.54
N SER A 160 -13.41 -0.79 10.66
CA SER A 160 -13.07 -2.22 10.49
C SER A 160 -14.28 -3.11 10.19
N ARG A 161 -15.35 -2.53 9.63
CA ARG A 161 -16.55 -3.25 9.20
C ARG A 161 -16.42 -3.64 7.74
N ASN A 162 -16.44 -4.94 7.49
CA ASN A 162 -16.32 -5.49 6.15
C ASN A 162 -17.71 -5.61 5.53
N LEU A 163 -17.98 -4.79 4.51
CA LEU A 163 -19.30 -4.67 3.90
C LEU A 163 -19.30 -5.04 2.42
N THR A 164 -18.12 -5.09 1.80
CA THR A 164 -18.00 -5.31 0.36
C THR A 164 -17.15 -6.52 0.03
N ASP A 165 -17.37 -7.01 -1.18
CA ASP A 165 -16.57 -8.06 -1.79
C ASP A 165 -15.08 -7.71 -1.91
N PHE A 166 -14.74 -6.43 -1.98
CA PHE A 166 -13.35 -5.98 -1.98
C PHE A 166 -12.75 -5.87 -0.57
N ASP A 167 -13.54 -5.44 0.42
CA ASP A 167 -13.10 -5.45 1.83
C ASP A 167 -12.72 -6.89 2.25
N ASN A 168 -13.52 -7.87 1.84
CA ASN A 168 -13.22 -9.29 2.03
C ASN A 168 -11.93 -9.73 1.34
N LEU A 169 -11.69 -9.24 0.11
CA LEU A 169 -10.48 -9.55 -0.63
C LEU A 169 -9.24 -8.95 0.06
N TYR A 170 -9.33 -7.71 0.52
CA TYR A 170 -8.24 -7.03 1.23
C TYR A 170 -7.98 -7.63 2.62
N LEU A 171 -9.03 -7.99 3.36
CA LEU A 171 -8.89 -8.70 4.64
C LEU A 171 -8.15 -10.03 4.47
N LYS A 172 -8.48 -10.79 3.41
CA LYS A 172 -7.78 -12.03 3.10
C LYS A 172 -6.31 -11.80 2.77
N PHE A 173 -6.02 -10.76 1.97
CA PHE A 173 -4.65 -10.34 1.69
C PHE A 173 -3.86 -10.06 2.99
N MET A 174 -4.41 -9.25 3.89
CA MET A 174 -3.75 -8.92 5.17
C MET A 174 -3.48 -10.16 6.01
N GLN A 175 -4.43 -11.09 6.09
CA GLN A 175 -4.28 -12.33 6.87
C GLN A 175 -3.19 -13.24 6.29
N GLU A 176 -3.17 -13.42 4.97
CA GLU A 176 -2.15 -14.25 4.30
C GLU A 176 -0.76 -13.61 4.40
N PHE A 177 -0.66 -12.28 4.25
CA PHE A 177 0.56 -11.52 4.45
C PHE A 177 1.09 -11.68 5.87
N GLN A 178 0.24 -11.43 6.88
CA GLN A 178 0.63 -11.51 8.29
C GLN A 178 1.11 -12.92 8.66
N LYS A 179 0.43 -13.96 8.14
CA LYS A 179 0.84 -15.35 8.34
C LYS A 179 2.23 -15.61 7.76
N ALA A 180 2.47 -15.21 6.51
CA ALA A 180 3.76 -15.43 5.85
C ALA A 180 4.89 -14.64 6.53
N SER A 181 4.62 -13.39 6.90
CA SER A 181 5.54 -12.54 7.66
C SER A 181 5.93 -13.19 8.99
N GLY A 182 4.95 -13.70 9.75
CA GLY A 182 5.21 -14.40 11.01
C GLY A 182 6.07 -15.65 10.85
N VAL A 183 5.88 -16.42 9.75
CA VAL A 183 6.72 -17.58 9.43
C VAL A 183 8.16 -17.15 9.15
N LEU A 184 8.37 -16.13 8.32
CA LEU A 184 9.70 -15.61 8.01
C LEU A 184 10.39 -15.08 9.27
N THR A 185 9.70 -14.24 10.06
CA THR A 185 10.25 -13.69 11.30
C THR A 185 10.66 -14.79 12.26
N ALA A 186 9.84 -15.84 12.45
CA ALA A 186 10.19 -16.97 13.30
C ALA A 186 11.36 -17.80 12.77
N ALA A 187 11.48 -17.96 11.45
CA ALA A 187 12.60 -18.67 10.83
C ALA A 187 13.90 -17.88 11.01
N LEU A 188 13.86 -16.57 10.75
CA LEU A 188 15.01 -15.68 10.88
C LEU A 188 15.42 -15.54 12.35
N LEU A 189 14.49 -15.28 13.29
CA LEU A 189 14.39 -15.91 14.64
C LEU A 189 15.57 -16.76 15.13
N ASN A 190 15.78 -17.87 14.45
CA ASN A 190 16.65 -18.94 14.90
C ASN A 190 18.00 -18.97 14.15
N SER A 191 18.21 -18.05 13.22
CA SER A 191 19.46 -17.89 12.47
C SER A 191 20.46 -16.97 13.22
N LYS A 192 21.75 -17.30 13.12
CA LYS A 192 22.85 -16.47 13.63
C LYS A 192 23.26 -15.33 12.69
N GLU A 193 22.77 -15.32 11.45
CA GLU A 193 23.05 -14.29 10.41
C GLU A 193 22.38 -12.93 10.66
N LYS A 194 21.81 -12.72 11.85
CA LYS A 194 20.86 -11.65 12.12
C LYS A 194 21.52 -10.30 12.37
N GLU A 195 21.30 -9.40 11.43
CA GLU A 195 20.34 -8.28 11.54
C GLU A 195 20.65 -7.35 10.37
N GLU A 196 21.93 -7.12 10.08
CA GLU A 196 22.39 -6.13 9.10
C GLU A 196 21.85 -6.37 7.68
N ASN A 197 21.87 -7.61 7.18
CA ASN A 197 21.50 -7.90 5.79
C ASN A 197 19.99 -7.82 5.50
N TYR A 198 19.13 -7.98 6.53
CA TYR A 198 17.66 -7.99 6.37
C TYR A 198 16.96 -7.03 7.33
N PHE A 199 17.70 -6.07 7.90
CA PHE A 199 17.20 -5.13 8.90
C PHE A 199 16.00 -4.34 8.38
N GLU A 200 16.11 -3.81 7.16
CA GLU A 200 15.08 -2.99 6.52
C GLU A 200 13.78 -3.80 6.33
N LEU A 201 13.90 -5.02 5.80
CA LEU A 201 12.76 -5.93 5.62
C LEU A 201 12.08 -6.26 6.95
N LEU A 202 12.86 -6.69 7.95
CA LEU A 202 12.33 -7.07 9.26
C LEU A 202 11.69 -5.89 10.00
N THR A 203 12.27 -4.69 9.85
CA THR A 203 11.71 -3.46 10.42
C THR A 203 10.35 -3.16 9.80
N LEU A 204 10.25 -3.16 8.47
CA LEU A 204 9.00 -2.87 7.79
C LEU A 204 7.92 -3.92 8.08
N LEU A 205 8.27 -5.21 8.15
CA LEU A 205 7.34 -6.26 8.57
C LEU A 205 6.85 -6.07 10.01
N GLY A 206 7.75 -5.61 10.91
CA GLY A 206 7.40 -5.24 12.28
C GLY A 206 6.43 -4.07 12.33
N ASP A 207 6.68 -3.02 11.56
CA ASP A 207 5.82 -1.84 11.47
C ASP A 207 4.43 -2.20 10.95
N ILE A 208 4.36 -2.99 9.87
CA ILE A 208 3.09 -3.52 9.33
C ILE A 208 2.33 -4.31 10.39
N ASN A 209 3.01 -5.22 11.12
CA ASN A 209 2.33 -6.05 12.11
C ASN A 209 1.79 -5.23 13.29
N ASN A 210 2.49 -4.16 13.70
CA ASN A 210 2.13 -3.35 14.85
C ASN A 210 1.14 -2.22 14.54
N GLU A 211 1.04 -1.77 13.28
CA GLU A 211 0.12 -0.70 12.89
C GLU A 211 -1.35 -1.15 13.01
N ARG A 212 -2.14 -0.36 13.74
CA ARG A 212 -3.57 -0.61 13.98
C ARG A 212 -4.46 0.22 13.08
N ASN A 213 -3.98 1.38 12.64
CA ASN A 213 -4.68 2.24 11.69
C ASN A 213 -4.57 1.62 10.29
N LEU A 214 -5.71 1.24 9.73
CA LEU A 214 -5.75 0.56 8.45
C LEU A 214 -5.22 1.42 7.29
N LYS A 215 -5.40 2.74 7.34
CA LYS A 215 -4.90 3.66 6.32
C LYS A 215 -3.38 3.79 6.34
N GLU A 216 -2.78 3.84 7.53
CA GLU A 216 -1.32 3.86 7.64
C GLU A 216 -0.71 2.48 7.31
N LYS A 217 -1.39 1.40 7.71
CA LYS A 217 -1.03 0.03 7.32
C LYS A 217 -1.06 -0.18 5.80
N ASP A 218 -2.02 0.41 5.09
CA ASP A 218 -2.09 0.37 3.62
C ASP A 218 -0.84 1.00 2.98
N LYS A 219 -0.37 2.13 3.50
CA LYS A 219 0.87 2.77 3.03
C LYS A 219 2.10 1.90 3.26
N LEU A 220 2.17 1.21 4.40
CA LEU A 220 3.27 0.30 4.70
C LEU A 220 3.26 -0.92 3.77
N TYR A 221 2.08 -1.39 3.34
CA TYR A 221 1.99 -2.42 2.30
C TYR A 221 2.46 -1.89 0.94
N ASP A 222 2.08 -0.67 0.55
CA ASP A 222 2.60 -0.03 -0.66
C ASP A 222 4.14 0.09 -0.61
N GLU A 223 4.68 0.59 0.50
CA GLU A 223 6.13 0.69 0.72
C GLU A 223 6.82 -0.67 0.61
N PHE A 224 6.22 -1.73 1.18
CA PHE A 224 6.76 -3.08 1.08
C PHE A 224 6.81 -3.58 -0.35
N ILE A 225 5.72 -3.38 -1.11
CA ILE A 225 5.63 -3.80 -2.51
C ILE A 225 6.68 -3.07 -3.34
N GLU A 226 6.79 -1.74 -3.20
CA GLU A 226 7.75 -0.92 -3.94
C GLU A 226 9.21 -1.24 -3.56
N THR A 227 9.45 -1.50 -2.28
CA THR A 227 10.80 -1.68 -1.75
C THR A 227 11.33 -3.08 -1.96
N PHE A 228 10.48 -4.11 -1.96
CA PHE A 228 10.93 -5.51 -1.93
C PHE A 228 10.41 -6.39 -3.06
N LEU A 229 9.27 -6.09 -3.66
CA LEU A 229 8.66 -6.93 -4.68
C LEU A 229 8.92 -6.40 -6.09
N PHE A 230 8.77 -7.28 -7.09
CA PHE A 230 8.80 -6.93 -8.51
C PHE A 230 10.07 -6.16 -8.89
N LYS A 231 11.24 -6.55 -8.40
CA LYS A 231 12.51 -5.80 -8.57
C LYS A 231 13.14 -5.88 -9.96
N SER A 232 12.37 -6.08 -11.03
CA SER A 232 12.92 -5.80 -12.36
C SER A 232 13.19 -4.29 -12.47
N GLU A 233 14.24 -3.88 -13.18
CA GLU A 233 14.64 -2.46 -13.17
C GLU A 233 13.62 -1.54 -13.86
N GLN A 234 12.70 -2.13 -14.63
CA GLN A 234 11.59 -1.44 -15.27
C GLN A 234 10.42 -1.20 -14.30
N ASP A 235 10.17 -2.12 -13.36
CA ASP A 235 9.08 -2.03 -12.38
C ASP A 235 9.37 -0.98 -11.27
N ARG A 236 10.65 -0.70 -10.97
CA ARG A 236 11.06 0.32 -9.98
C ARG A 236 10.79 1.76 -10.42
N VAL A 237 10.87 2.04 -11.71
CA VAL A 237 10.61 3.38 -12.26
C VAL A 237 9.10 3.62 -12.31
N GLU A 238 8.32 2.61 -12.71
CA GLU A 238 6.88 2.80 -12.92
C GLU A 238 6.04 2.76 -11.63
N THR A 239 6.50 2.10 -10.57
CA THR A 239 5.76 2.09 -9.28
C THR A 239 5.82 3.43 -8.55
N ARG A 240 6.94 4.17 -8.68
CA ARG A 240 7.12 5.53 -8.13
C ARG A 240 6.29 6.62 -8.84
N ASP A 241 5.94 6.41 -10.10
CA ASP A 241 5.14 7.37 -10.87
C ASP A 241 3.62 7.20 -10.64
N LEU A 242 3.23 6.18 -9.85
CA LEU A 242 1.83 5.82 -9.58
C LEU A 242 1.40 6.04 -8.12
N SER A 243 2.31 6.42 -7.23
CA SER A 243 2.05 6.83 -5.84
C SER A 243 1.71 8.32 -5.72
#